data_AF-A0A8R2NJZ1-F1
#
_entry.id   AF-A0A8R2NJZ1-F1
#
_cell.length_a   1.000
_cell.length_b   1.000
_cell.length_c   1.000
_cell.angle_alpha   90.00
_cell.angle_beta   90.00
_cell.angle_gamma   90.00
#
_symmetry.space_group_name_H-M   'P 1'
#
loop_
_entity.id
_entity.type
_entity.pdbx_description
1 polymer ?
#
loop_
_entity_poly.entity_id
_entity_poly.type
_entity_poly.pdbx_seq_one_letter_code
_entity_poly.pdbx_strand_id
1 'polypeptide(L)'
;MKCKNILLEYEQLQNLKDIIYSLSEDDSSIIFTRYEEFVKSMSLITLDSPIDQASVAGNIFAELLSKNILSITTITQGIDDVLKYWNDCLMNFPQFFTYIAAIIAPLLLSQNGTFDFNSLKDSCTSIRPGNSSKLFIEVLYKINSSKEALNIKEKLGGILWIYNKWNALENFPLEFFVPNNQINNYFKKDQIGVFLLSIAIYDKMRFIDNKLLYDILQSWICANIDAEIIKTPLFVQALTIAIVIVCLKLNLSYEGFFDSIHLKLLTCYIQFESLPEYEIKEREVKCMLGIQIMSATLKHPRDCSISSMNIEL
;
A
#
# COMPACT_ATOMS: atom_id res chain seq x y z
N MET A 1 -5.94 -24.27 -22.04
CA MET A 1 -4.52 -23.91 -21.77
C MET A 1 -4.05 -24.68 -20.55
N LYS A 2 -2.86 -25.30 -20.54
CA LYS A 2 -2.35 -26.07 -19.38
C LYS A 2 -1.56 -25.17 -18.42
N CYS A 3 -2.23 -24.24 -17.75
CA CYS A 3 -1.62 -23.23 -16.88
C CYS A 3 -0.70 -23.81 -15.79
N LYS A 4 -1.00 -25.01 -15.27
CA LYS A 4 -0.12 -25.71 -14.31
C LYS A 4 1.26 -26.04 -14.88
N ASN A 5 1.33 -26.46 -16.14
CA ASN A 5 2.61 -26.74 -16.80
C ASN A 5 3.38 -25.45 -17.06
N ILE A 6 2.67 -24.39 -17.48
CA ILE A 6 3.24 -23.05 -17.69
C ILE A 6 3.93 -22.53 -16.42
N LEU A 7 3.29 -22.66 -15.24
CA LEU A 7 3.89 -22.28 -13.96
C LEU A 7 5.21 -23.01 -13.70
N LEU A 8 5.20 -24.34 -13.82
CA LEU A 8 6.37 -25.17 -13.53
C LEU A 8 7.52 -24.93 -14.52
N GLU A 9 7.21 -24.81 -15.82
CA GLU A 9 8.20 -24.57 -16.86
C GLU A 9 8.82 -23.18 -16.72
N TYR A 10 8.01 -22.15 -16.42
CA TYR A 10 8.52 -20.81 -16.22
C TYR A 10 9.34 -20.68 -14.93
N GLU A 11 8.95 -21.36 -13.85
CA GLU A 11 9.75 -21.42 -12.62
C GLU A 11 11.15 -22.01 -12.86
N GLN A 12 11.27 -23.00 -13.75
CA GLN A 12 12.54 -23.67 -14.05
C GLN A 12 13.38 -22.97 -15.13
N LEU A 13 12.73 -22.47 -16.19
CA LEU A 13 13.39 -22.06 -17.42
C LEU A 13 13.24 -20.55 -17.71
N GLN A 14 12.39 -19.84 -16.96
CA GLN A 14 11.99 -18.45 -17.23
C GLN A 14 11.58 -18.22 -18.69
N ASN A 15 11.01 -19.26 -19.33
CA ASN A 15 10.74 -19.23 -20.76
C ASN A 15 9.40 -18.55 -21.05
N LEU A 16 9.42 -17.22 -21.17
CA LEU A 16 8.24 -16.45 -21.54
C LEU A 16 7.79 -16.71 -22.99
N LYS A 17 8.67 -17.13 -23.90
CA LYS A 17 8.34 -17.27 -25.33
C LYS A 17 7.26 -18.31 -25.58
N ASP A 18 7.31 -19.43 -24.87
CA ASP A 18 6.34 -20.53 -25.02
C ASP A 18 4.96 -20.11 -24.50
N ILE A 19 4.94 -19.28 -23.44
CA ILE A 19 3.72 -18.67 -22.91
C ILE A 19 3.10 -17.74 -23.95
N ILE A 20 3.91 -16.87 -24.55
CA ILE A 20 3.46 -15.93 -25.58
C ILE A 20 2.91 -16.67 -26.79
N TYR A 21 3.64 -17.67 -27.28
CA TYR A 21 3.21 -18.52 -28.38
C TYR A 21 1.87 -19.19 -28.08
N SER A 22 1.74 -19.78 -26.89
CA SER A 22 0.50 -20.40 -26.40
C SER A 22 -0.65 -19.42 -26.22
N LEU A 23 -0.39 -18.12 -26.09
CA LEU A 23 -1.40 -17.07 -26.00
C LEU A 23 -1.79 -16.53 -27.38
N SER A 24 -0.88 -16.56 -28.35
CA SER A 24 -1.07 -16.04 -29.72
C SER A 24 -1.62 -17.06 -30.72
N GLU A 25 -1.64 -18.35 -30.40
CA GLU A 25 -1.93 -19.44 -31.36
C GLU A 25 -3.37 -19.46 -31.95
N ASP A 26 -4.22 -18.45 -31.71
CA ASP A 26 -5.62 -18.48 -32.15
C ASP A 26 -6.10 -17.07 -32.56
N ASP A 27 -6.29 -16.86 -33.86
CA ASP A 27 -6.58 -15.56 -34.53
C ASP A 27 -8.07 -15.13 -34.49
N SER A 28 -8.91 -15.78 -33.69
CA SER A 28 -10.35 -15.50 -33.63
C SER A 28 -10.70 -14.38 -32.64
N SER A 29 -11.90 -13.79 -32.75
CA SER A 29 -12.43 -12.77 -31.82
C SER A 29 -12.55 -13.21 -30.34
N ILE A 30 -12.09 -14.42 -30.01
CA ILE A 30 -12.02 -15.06 -28.69
C ILE A 30 -10.73 -14.63 -27.93
N ILE A 31 -9.82 -13.88 -28.55
CA ILE A 31 -8.53 -13.47 -27.95
C ILE A 31 -8.70 -12.73 -26.61
N PHE A 32 -9.64 -11.77 -26.51
CA PHE A 32 -9.86 -11.02 -25.25
C PHE A 32 -10.32 -11.94 -24.11
N THR A 33 -11.30 -12.82 -24.38
CA THR A 33 -11.75 -13.82 -23.41
C THR A 33 -10.64 -14.82 -23.03
N ARG A 34 -9.70 -15.11 -23.95
CA ARG A 34 -8.59 -16.03 -23.68
C ARG A 34 -7.60 -15.44 -22.69
N TYR A 35 -7.29 -14.16 -22.77
CA TYR A 35 -6.33 -13.52 -21.86
C TYR A 35 -6.90 -13.33 -20.46
N GLU A 36 -8.17 -12.96 -20.35
CA GLU A 36 -8.86 -12.90 -19.05
C GLU A 36 -8.95 -14.29 -18.42
N GLU A 37 -9.34 -15.31 -19.21
CA GLU A 37 -9.41 -16.69 -18.74
C GLU A 37 -8.02 -17.23 -18.38
N PHE A 38 -6.95 -16.81 -19.07
CA PHE A 38 -5.58 -17.14 -18.70
C PHE A 38 -5.22 -16.59 -17.32
N VAL A 39 -5.48 -15.29 -17.07
CA VAL A 39 -5.22 -14.66 -15.77
C VAL A 39 -6.01 -15.39 -14.67
N LYS A 40 -7.31 -15.59 -14.89
CA LYS A 40 -8.20 -16.29 -13.95
C LYS A 40 -7.72 -17.72 -13.66
N SER A 41 -7.46 -18.51 -14.69
CA SER A 41 -7.01 -19.91 -14.57
C SER A 41 -5.66 -20.02 -13.86
N MET A 42 -4.71 -19.13 -14.17
CA MET A 42 -3.42 -19.08 -13.48
C MET A 42 -3.61 -18.74 -12.00
N SER A 43 -4.41 -17.73 -11.68
CA SER A 43 -4.70 -17.35 -10.30
C SER A 43 -5.34 -18.49 -9.51
N LEU A 44 -6.32 -19.19 -10.08
CA LEU A 44 -6.99 -20.32 -9.41
C LEU A 44 -6.06 -21.51 -9.15
N ILE A 45 -5.22 -21.89 -10.12
CA ILE A 45 -4.31 -23.03 -9.96
C ILE A 45 -3.27 -22.78 -8.87
N THR A 46 -2.89 -21.53 -8.63
CA THR A 46 -1.94 -21.22 -7.56
C THR A 46 -2.50 -21.46 -6.17
N LEU A 47 -3.83 -21.48 -5.98
CA LEU A 47 -4.46 -21.70 -4.67
C LEU A 47 -4.18 -23.12 -4.12
N ASP A 48 -4.00 -24.09 -5.01
CA ASP A 48 -3.66 -25.49 -4.70
C ASP A 48 -2.15 -25.78 -4.73
N SER A 49 -1.32 -24.74 -4.86
CA SER A 49 0.12 -24.85 -5.05
C SER A 49 0.88 -24.18 -3.90
N PRO A 50 2.19 -24.40 -3.74
CA PRO A 50 2.98 -23.62 -2.79
C PRO A 50 2.86 -22.11 -3.07
N ILE A 51 2.80 -21.29 -2.02
CA ILE A 51 2.60 -19.83 -2.11
C ILE A 51 3.61 -19.11 -3.02
N ASP A 52 4.82 -19.67 -3.18
CA ASP A 52 5.83 -19.11 -4.07
C ASP A 52 5.39 -19.16 -5.54
N GLN A 53 4.61 -20.18 -5.94
CA GLN A 53 4.05 -20.26 -7.30
C GLN A 53 3.03 -19.16 -7.59
N ALA A 54 2.33 -18.65 -6.57
CA ALA A 54 1.48 -17.47 -6.72
C ALA A 54 2.32 -16.22 -7.07
N SER A 55 3.52 -16.10 -6.50
CA SER A 55 4.46 -15.03 -6.84
C SER A 55 5.04 -15.21 -8.25
N VAL A 56 5.29 -16.46 -8.67
CA VAL A 56 5.68 -16.79 -10.05
C VAL A 56 4.60 -16.38 -11.05
N ALA A 57 3.32 -16.66 -10.76
CA ALA A 57 2.20 -16.21 -11.60
C ALA A 57 2.17 -14.68 -11.73
N GLY A 58 2.38 -13.97 -10.62
CA GLY A 58 2.50 -12.51 -10.61
C GLY A 58 3.64 -11.99 -11.49
N ASN A 59 4.81 -12.64 -11.45
CA ASN A 59 5.95 -12.30 -12.31
C ASN A 59 5.64 -12.51 -13.79
N ILE A 60 4.98 -13.62 -14.15
CA ILE A 60 4.52 -13.86 -15.53
C ILE A 60 3.59 -12.74 -15.98
N PHE A 61 2.60 -12.37 -15.16
CA PHE A 61 1.69 -11.27 -15.50
C PHE A 61 2.43 -9.94 -15.66
N ALA A 62 3.39 -9.64 -14.77
CA ALA A 62 4.21 -8.43 -14.85
C ALA A 62 5.06 -8.40 -16.13
N GLU A 63 5.66 -9.52 -16.54
CA GLU A 63 6.42 -9.62 -17.78
C GLU A 63 5.54 -9.52 -19.02
N LEU A 64 4.38 -10.16 -19.04
CA LEU A 64 3.44 -10.05 -20.16
C LEU A 64 2.85 -8.64 -20.29
N LEU A 65 2.56 -7.98 -19.16
CA LEU A 65 2.18 -6.56 -19.12
C LEU A 65 3.32 -5.68 -19.64
N SER A 66 4.57 -5.96 -19.26
CA SER A 66 5.75 -5.20 -19.70
C SER A 66 5.94 -5.22 -21.23
N LYS A 67 5.47 -6.29 -21.87
CA LYS A 67 5.54 -6.51 -23.33
C LYS A 67 4.26 -6.10 -24.06
N ASN A 68 3.29 -5.48 -23.36
CA ASN A 68 1.97 -5.12 -23.89
C ASN A 68 1.19 -6.32 -24.47
N ILE A 69 1.43 -7.52 -23.94
CA ILE A 69 0.72 -8.75 -24.34
C ILE A 69 -0.57 -8.88 -23.52
N LEU A 70 -0.46 -8.65 -22.21
CA LEU A 70 -1.61 -8.45 -21.35
C LEU A 70 -1.83 -6.95 -21.13
N SER A 71 -3.09 -6.51 -21.19
CA SER A 71 -3.46 -5.15 -20.80
C SER A 71 -3.70 -5.07 -19.29
N ILE A 72 -3.62 -3.86 -18.71
CA ILE A 72 -3.99 -3.63 -17.31
C ILE A 72 -5.42 -4.10 -17.07
N THR A 73 -6.36 -3.71 -17.95
CA THR A 73 -7.78 -4.08 -17.85
C THR A 73 -7.97 -5.60 -17.80
N THR A 74 -7.27 -6.34 -18.67
CA THR A 74 -7.32 -7.81 -18.69
C THR A 74 -6.85 -8.42 -17.38
N ILE A 75 -5.76 -7.90 -16.79
CA ILE A 75 -5.24 -8.37 -15.51
C ILE A 75 -6.20 -8.02 -14.38
N THR A 76 -6.72 -6.78 -14.35
CA THR A 76 -7.65 -6.34 -13.30
C THR A 76 -8.94 -7.14 -13.33
N GLN A 77 -9.51 -7.36 -14.53
CA GLN A 77 -10.74 -8.12 -14.73
C GLN A 77 -10.55 -9.60 -14.35
N GLY A 78 -9.45 -10.23 -14.81
CA GLY A 78 -9.19 -11.64 -14.50
C GLY A 78 -8.95 -11.91 -13.01
N ILE A 79 -8.31 -10.98 -12.29
CA ILE A 79 -8.16 -11.06 -10.83
C ILE A 79 -9.51 -10.85 -10.13
N ASP A 80 -10.28 -9.83 -10.54
CA ASP A 80 -11.59 -9.55 -9.95
C ASP A 80 -12.57 -10.72 -10.16
N ASP A 81 -12.49 -11.41 -11.30
CA ASP A 81 -13.27 -12.60 -11.60
C ASP A 81 -12.98 -13.78 -10.66
N VAL A 82 -11.75 -13.92 -10.17
CA VAL A 82 -11.42 -14.89 -9.12
C VAL A 82 -11.97 -14.43 -7.78
N LEU A 83 -11.80 -13.14 -7.47
CA LEU A 83 -12.28 -12.54 -6.23
C LEU A 83 -13.80 -12.57 -6.09
N LYS A 84 -14.58 -12.62 -7.18
CA LYS A 84 -16.05 -12.81 -7.14
C LYS A 84 -16.48 -14.04 -6.34
N TYR A 85 -15.66 -15.09 -6.34
CA TYR A 85 -15.95 -16.36 -5.65
C TYR A 85 -15.21 -16.49 -4.31
N TRP A 86 -14.75 -15.36 -3.73
CA TRP A 86 -13.93 -15.36 -2.51
C TRP A 86 -14.53 -16.19 -1.37
N ASN A 87 -15.84 -16.18 -1.19
CA ASN A 87 -16.50 -16.89 -0.08
C ASN A 87 -16.37 -18.41 -0.23
N ASP A 88 -16.56 -18.91 -1.44
CA ASP A 88 -16.43 -20.34 -1.76
C ASP A 88 -14.95 -20.76 -1.71
N CYS A 89 -14.06 -19.89 -2.20
CA CYS A 89 -12.62 -20.14 -2.11
C CYS A 89 -12.13 -20.20 -0.65
N LEU A 90 -12.61 -19.32 0.24
CA LEU A 90 -12.19 -19.32 1.64
C LEU A 90 -12.54 -20.62 2.39
N MET A 91 -13.60 -21.32 1.98
CA MET A 91 -13.95 -22.61 2.60
C MET A 91 -12.87 -23.67 2.39
N ASN A 92 -12.21 -23.65 1.23
CA ASN A 92 -11.18 -24.61 0.85
C ASN A 92 -9.77 -24.07 1.06
N PHE A 93 -9.60 -22.75 1.00
CA PHE A 93 -8.32 -22.05 1.05
C PHE A 93 -8.38 -20.89 2.07
N PRO A 94 -8.14 -21.16 3.36
CA PRO A 94 -8.19 -20.13 4.41
C PRO A 94 -7.23 -18.94 4.17
N GLN A 95 -6.15 -19.17 3.42
CA GLN A 95 -5.15 -18.17 3.05
C GLN A 95 -5.44 -17.51 1.69
N PHE A 96 -6.66 -17.62 1.16
CA PHE A 96 -7.03 -17.11 -0.17
C PHE A 96 -6.49 -15.70 -0.48
N PHE A 97 -6.71 -14.73 0.42
CA PHE A 97 -6.25 -13.36 0.20
C PHE A 97 -4.72 -13.23 0.19
N THR A 98 -4.00 -14.04 0.96
CA THR A 98 -2.53 -14.10 0.94
C THR A 98 -2.02 -14.62 -0.40
N TYR A 99 -2.68 -15.62 -1.01
CA TYR A 99 -2.36 -16.09 -2.36
C TYR A 99 -2.61 -15.02 -3.42
N ILE A 100 -3.77 -14.37 -3.38
CA ILE A 100 -4.07 -13.28 -4.32
C ILE A 100 -3.08 -12.11 -4.14
N ALA A 101 -2.73 -11.77 -2.90
CA ALA A 101 -1.72 -10.76 -2.62
C ALA A 101 -0.34 -11.13 -3.17
N ALA A 102 0.04 -12.42 -3.12
CA ALA A 102 1.28 -12.91 -3.70
C ALA A 102 1.33 -12.80 -5.24
N ILE A 103 0.19 -12.88 -5.92
CA ILE A 103 0.08 -12.63 -7.37
C ILE A 103 0.19 -11.12 -7.67
N ILE A 104 -0.44 -10.29 -6.84
CA ILE A 104 -0.52 -8.84 -7.06
C ILE A 104 0.79 -8.12 -6.75
N ALA A 105 1.52 -8.52 -5.71
CA ALA A 105 2.71 -7.80 -5.27
C ALA A 105 3.80 -7.67 -6.37
N PRO A 106 4.13 -8.72 -7.15
CA PRO A 106 5.04 -8.60 -8.29
C PRO A 106 4.59 -7.60 -9.36
N LEU A 107 3.29 -7.50 -9.65
CA LEU A 107 2.75 -6.53 -10.61
C LEU A 107 3.03 -5.10 -10.16
N LEU A 108 2.77 -4.81 -8.87
CA LEU A 108 3.04 -3.52 -8.25
C LEU A 108 4.54 -3.19 -8.25
N LEU A 109 5.39 -4.16 -7.90
CA LEU A 109 6.85 -4.00 -7.80
C LEU A 109 7.58 -3.95 -9.15
N SER A 110 6.88 -4.27 -10.25
CA SER A 110 7.46 -4.25 -11.59
C SER A 110 8.05 -2.88 -11.95
N GLN A 111 9.25 -2.89 -12.54
CA GLN A 111 9.99 -1.67 -12.89
C GLN A 111 9.28 -0.82 -13.96
N ASN A 112 8.38 -1.41 -14.74
CA ASN A 112 7.65 -0.71 -15.78
C ASN A 112 6.61 0.27 -15.22
N GLY A 113 6.26 0.16 -13.93
CA GLY A 113 5.45 1.14 -13.21
C GLY A 113 4.02 1.33 -13.73
N THR A 114 3.53 0.45 -14.60
CA THR A 114 2.21 0.55 -15.22
C THR A 114 1.07 0.10 -14.30
N PHE A 115 1.32 -0.89 -13.44
CA PHE A 115 0.35 -1.36 -12.45
C PHE A 115 0.57 -0.62 -11.11
N ASP A 116 -0.45 0.08 -10.63
CA ASP A 116 -0.42 0.95 -9.45
C ASP A 116 -1.58 0.65 -8.47
N PHE A 117 -1.77 1.47 -7.42
CA PHE A 117 -2.90 1.26 -6.50
C PHE A 117 -4.27 1.59 -7.13
N ASN A 118 -4.36 2.36 -8.22
CA ASN A 118 -5.61 2.46 -8.99
C ASN A 118 -5.93 1.12 -9.68
N SER A 119 -4.91 0.49 -10.26
CA SER A 119 -5.04 -0.83 -10.87
C SER A 119 -5.46 -1.87 -9.83
N LEU A 120 -4.85 -1.85 -8.64
CA LEU A 120 -5.29 -2.69 -7.51
C LEU A 120 -6.73 -2.37 -7.08
N LYS A 121 -7.12 -1.10 -7.10
CA LYS A 121 -8.48 -0.68 -6.80
C LYS A 121 -9.44 -1.32 -7.81
N ASP A 122 -9.09 -1.34 -9.08
CA ASP A 122 -9.93 -1.90 -10.13
C ASP A 122 -9.92 -3.44 -10.13
N SER A 123 -8.86 -4.08 -9.62
CA SER A 123 -8.76 -5.53 -9.43
C SER A 123 -9.65 -6.10 -8.33
N CYS A 124 -10.19 -5.31 -7.41
CA CYS A 124 -10.88 -5.83 -6.21
C CYS A 124 -12.30 -5.26 -6.00
N THR A 125 -12.95 -4.83 -7.09
CA THR A 125 -14.32 -4.28 -7.04
C THR A 125 -15.34 -5.24 -6.44
N SER A 126 -15.23 -6.54 -6.73
CA SER A 126 -16.20 -7.57 -6.33
C SER A 126 -16.16 -7.92 -4.83
N ILE A 127 -15.14 -7.48 -4.10
CA ILE A 127 -14.96 -7.76 -2.66
C ILE A 127 -15.02 -6.51 -1.79
N ARG A 128 -15.36 -5.35 -2.38
CA ARG A 128 -15.51 -4.09 -1.67
C ARG A 128 -16.77 -4.02 -0.82
N PRO A 129 -16.78 -3.20 0.25
CA PRO A 129 -15.60 -2.60 0.90
C PRO A 129 -14.95 -3.54 1.93
N GLY A 130 -15.66 -4.59 2.37
CA GLY A 130 -15.28 -5.35 3.58
C GLY A 130 -14.04 -6.23 3.40
N ASN A 131 -13.96 -7.00 2.33
CA ASN A 131 -12.84 -7.91 2.09
C ASN A 131 -11.71 -7.27 1.28
N SER A 132 -11.98 -6.15 0.58
CA SER A 132 -10.92 -5.36 -0.06
C SER A 132 -9.90 -4.83 0.94
N SER A 133 -10.29 -4.49 2.18
CA SER A 133 -9.35 -4.09 3.21
C SER A 133 -8.38 -5.22 3.57
N LYS A 134 -8.89 -6.45 3.75
CA LYS A 134 -8.07 -7.63 4.05
C LYS A 134 -7.07 -7.90 2.94
N LEU A 135 -7.52 -7.91 1.68
CA LEU A 135 -6.64 -8.11 0.54
C LEU A 135 -5.58 -7.01 0.45
N PHE A 136 -5.97 -5.74 0.60
CA PHE A 136 -5.05 -4.62 0.55
C PHE A 136 -3.94 -4.74 1.59
N ILE A 137 -4.28 -5.14 2.82
CA ILE A 137 -3.32 -5.33 3.90
C ILE A 137 -2.36 -6.48 3.61
N GLU A 138 -2.86 -7.61 3.12
CA GLU A 138 -2.01 -8.73 2.69
C GLU A 138 -1.03 -8.30 1.58
N VAL A 139 -1.48 -7.48 0.62
CA VAL A 139 -0.63 -6.89 -0.43
C VAL A 139 0.45 -6.00 0.18
N LEU A 140 0.10 -5.11 1.11
CA LEU A 140 1.07 -4.25 1.79
C LEU A 140 2.13 -5.06 2.54
N TYR A 141 1.74 -6.11 3.28
CA TYR A 141 2.69 -6.99 3.95
C TYR A 141 3.59 -7.76 2.98
N LYS A 142 3.04 -8.23 1.86
CA LYS A 142 3.81 -8.93 0.83
C LYS A 142 4.85 -8.01 0.19
N ILE A 143 4.48 -6.76 -0.09
CA ILE A 143 5.42 -5.73 -0.58
C ILE A 143 6.47 -5.40 0.47
N ASN A 144 6.06 -5.19 1.71
CA ASN A 144 6.99 -4.80 2.78
C ASN A 144 8.03 -5.90 3.11
N SER A 145 7.68 -7.17 2.85
CA SER A 145 8.57 -8.32 3.05
C SER A 145 9.34 -8.75 1.79
N SER A 146 9.08 -8.15 0.63
CA SER A 146 9.71 -8.51 -0.64
C SER A 146 11.19 -8.06 -0.70
N LYS A 147 12.04 -8.93 -1.26
CA LYS A 147 13.45 -8.61 -1.51
C LYS A 147 13.61 -7.59 -2.64
N GLU A 148 12.70 -7.62 -3.61
CA GLU A 148 12.64 -6.67 -4.73
C GLU A 148 12.40 -5.24 -4.21
N ALA A 149 11.58 -5.08 -3.17
CA ALA A 149 11.42 -3.80 -2.47
C ALA A 149 12.70 -3.37 -1.71
N LEU A 150 13.46 -4.33 -1.17
CA LEU A 150 14.73 -4.08 -0.46
C LEU A 150 15.92 -3.76 -1.40
N ASN A 151 15.91 -4.25 -2.64
CA ASN A 151 16.94 -3.98 -3.65
C ASN A 151 16.85 -2.56 -4.24
N ILE A 152 15.77 -1.82 -3.97
CA ILE A 152 15.63 -0.40 -4.32
C ILE A 152 16.42 0.43 -3.29
N LYS A 153 17.76 0.37 -3.33
CA LYS A 153 18.77 1.21 -2.62
C LYS A 153 18.59 1.58 -1.13
N GLU A 154 17.54 1.18 -0.42
CA GLU A 154 17.20 1.72 0.90
C GLU A 154 17.03 0.61 1.94
N LYS A 155 17.73 0.76 3.07
CA LYS A 155 17.60 -0.08 4.29
C LYS A 155 16.19 -0.02 4.94
N LEU A 156 15.28 0.77 4.38
CA LEU A 156 13.85 0.92 4.74
C LEU A 156 12.91 0.45 3.61
N GLY A 157 13.44 -0.29 2.61
CA GLY A 157 12.90 -0.36 1.23
C GLY A 157 11.42 -0.65 1.05
N GLY A 158 10.83 -1.57 1.82
CA GLY A 158 9.41 -1.95 1.70
C GLY A 158 8.44 -0.82 2.02
N ILE A 159 8.49 -0.29 3.24
CA ILE A 159 7.60 0.80 3.68
C ILE A 159 7.81 2.06 2.86
N LEU A 160 9.06 2.34 2.50
CA LEU A 160 9.45 3.54 1.79
C LEU A 160 8.93 3.50 0.34
N TRP A 161 9.01 2.33 -0.30
CA TRP A 161 8.35 2.08 -1.58
C TRP A 161 6.85 2.32 -1.51
N ILE A 162 6.18 1.82 -0.46
CA ILE A 162 4.72 1.99 -0.29
C ILE A 162 4.36 3.47 -0.20
N TYR A 163 5.02 4.25 0.66
CA TYR A 163 4.77 5.69 0.77
C TYR A 163 5.07 6.43 -0.54
N ASN A 164 6.20 6.14 -1.20
CA ASN A 164 6.56 6.76 -2.47
C ASN A 164 5.51 6.51 -3.55
N LYS A 165 5.03 5.27 -3.65
CA LYS A 165 3.99 4.90 -4.62
C LYS A 165 2.65 5.50 -4.28
N TRP A 166 2.27 5.53 -3.01
CA TRP A 166 1.02 6.15 -2.59
C TRP A 166 1.03 7.67 -2.82
N ASN A 167 2.11 8.34 -2.46
CA ASN A 167 2.24 9.80 -2.61
C ASN A 167 2.29 10.24 -4.08
N ALA A 168 2.75 9.39 -4.99
CA ALA A 168 2.70 9.64 -6.42
C ALA A 168 1.27 9.65 -6.99
N LEU A 169 0.28 9.11 -6.24
CA LEU A 169 -1.12 9.18 -6.62
C LEU A 169 -1.73 10.49 -6.12
N GLU A 170 -2.22 11.31 -7.06
CA GLU A 170 -2.92 12.53 -6.71
C GLU A 170 -4.30 12.21 -6.12
N ASN A 171 -4.56 12.75 -4.92
CA ASN A 171 -5.85 12.72 -4.23
C ASN A 171 -6.49 11.33 -4.02
N PHE A 172 -5.73 10.24 -4.11
CA PHE A 172 -6.22 8.89 -3.93
C PHE A 172 -6.54 8.61 -2.43
N PRO A 173 -7.83 8.45 -2.05
CA PRO A 173 -8.23 8.22 -0.67
C PRO A 173 -8.08 6.74 -0.27
N LEU A 174 -7.67 6.51 0.97
CA LEU A 174 -7.57 5.20 1.59
C LEU A 174 -8.92 4.50 1.69
N GLU A 175 -10.03 5.25 1.75
CA GLU A 175 -11.39 4.72 1.87
C GLU A 175 -11.77 3.74 0.74
N PHE A 176 -11.09 3.80 -0.41
CA PHE A 176 -11.26 2.82 -1.49
C PHE A 176 -10.82 1.40 -1.12
N PHE A 177 -9.97 1.28 -0.10
CA PHE A 177 -9.49 0.01 0.44
C PHE A 177 -9.94 -0.21 1.88
N VAL A 178 -9.75 0.78 2.75
CA VAL A 178 -10.04 0.69 4.19
C VAL A 178 -10.95 1.84 4.59
N PRO A 179 -12.24 1.58 4.84
CA PRO A 179 -13.17 2.59 5.34
C PRO A 179 -12.69 3.18 6.68
N ASN A 180 -12.94 4.47 6.91
CA ASN A 180 -12.49 5.17 8.12
C ASN A 180 -12.97 4.50 9.43
N ASN A 181 -14.19 3.95 9.44
CA ASN A 181 -14.74 3.24 10.59
C ASN A 181 -14.14 1.85 10.83
N GLN A 182 -13.24 1.38 9.96
CA GLN A 182 -12.55 0.09 10.09
C GLN A 182 -11.06 0.24 10.39
N ILE A 183 -10.54 1.46 10.51
CA ILE A 183 -9.10 1.68 10.70
C ILE A 183 -8.56 0.98 11.95
N ASN A 184 -9.35 0.98 13.03
CA ASN A 184 -8.98 0.32 14.30
C ASN A 184 -8.83 -1.19 14.14
N ASN A 185 -9.65 -1.83 13.30
CA ASN A 185 -9.63 -3.29 13.08
C ASN A 185 -8.33 -3.77 12.41
N TYR A 186 -7.65 -2.86 11.72
CA TYR A 186 -6.50 -3.18 10.88
C TYR A 186 -5.20 -2.54 11.39
N PHE A 187 -5.27 -1.68 12.39
CA PHE A 187 -4.09 -1.16 13.04
C PHE A 187 -3.35 -2.29 13.79
N LYS A 188 -2.11 -2.52 13.39
CA LYS A 188 -1.15 -3.36 14.10
C LYS A 188 0.02 -2.49 14.56
N LYS A 189 0.71 -2.89 15.63
CA LYS A 189 1.86 -2.17 16.18
C LYS A 189 3.13 -2.38 15.32
N ASP A 190 3.02 -2.11 14.03
CA ASP A 190 4.08 -2.25 13.04
C ASP A 190 4.04 -1.09 12.02
N GLN A 191 4.90 -1.14 11.00
CA GLN A 191 4.99 -0.07 10.01
C GLN A 191 3.80 0.00 9.05
N ILE A 192 3.13 -1.12 8.78
CA ILE A 192 1.91 -1.13 7.95
C ILE A 192 0.77 -0.46 8.70
N GLY A 193 0.62 -0.75 10.00
CA GLY A 193 -0.35 -0.05 10.85
C GLY A 193 -0.10 1.46 10.92
N VAL A 194 1.17 1.88 11.05
CA VAL A 194 1.55 3.30 10.98
C VAL A 194 1.21 3.92 9.62
N PHE A 195 1.45 3.19 8.52
CA PHE A 195 1.07 3.64 7.17
C PHE A 195 -0.43 3.84 7.01
N LEU A 196 -1.25 2.85 7.39
CA LEU A 196 -2.71 2.97 7.25
C LEU A 196 -3.23 4.16 8.07
N LEU A 197 -2.75 4.31 9.30
CA LEU A 197 -3.16 5.39 10.17
C LEU A 197 -2.69 6.77 9.66
N SER A 198 -1.47 6.87 9.14
CA SER A 198 -0.95 8.15 8.62
C SER A 198 -1.71 8.61 7.39
N ILE A 199 -2.04 7.70 6.47
CA ILE A 199 -2.86 8.03 5.30
C ILE A 199 -4.29 8.38 5.71
N ALA A 200 -4.90 7.67 6.66
CA ALA A 200 -6.25 8.01 7.16
C ALA A 200 -6.30 9.42 7.78
N ILE A 201 -5.30 9.77 8.59
CA ILE A 201 -5.16 11.11 9.16
C ILE A 201 -4.95 12.15 8.04
N TYR A 202 -4.05 11.87 7.09
CA TYR A 202 -3.80 12.75 5.94
C TYR A 202 -5.07 13.01 5.12
N ASP A 203 -5.84 11.97 4.80
CA ASP A 203 -7.09 12.08 4.05
C ASP A 203 -8.12 12.94 4.78
N LYS A 204 -8.10 12.90 6.12
CA LYS A 204 -8.93 13.81 6.92
C LYS A 204 -8.43 15.25 6.84
N MET A 205 -7.13 15.47 6.89
CA MET A 205 -6.53 16.81 6.94
C MET A 205 -6.56 17.56 5.60
N ARG A 206 -6.36 16.86 4.47
CA ARG A 206 -6.01 17.46 3.16
C ARG A 206 -7.00 18.48 2.57
N PHE A 207 -8.22 18.56 3.09
CA PHE A 207 -9.25 19.50 2.63
C PHE A 207 -9.76 20.45 3.73
N ILE A 208 -9.12 20.45 4.90
CA ILE A 208 -9.53 21.30 6.02
C ILE A 208 -8.79 22.63 5.96
N ASP A 209 -9.51 23.74 6.12
CA ASP A 209 -8.91 25.06 6.35
C ASP A 209 -8.04 25.03 7.61
N ASN A 210 -6.79 25.51 7.53
CA ASN A 210 -5.85 25.51 8.66
C ASN A 210 -6.49 26.04 9.96
N LYS A 211 -7.35 27.06 9.90
CA LYS A 211 -8.01 27.63 11.10
C LYS A 211 -8.91 26.64 11.83
N LEU A 212 -9.50 25.69 11.12
CA LEU A 212 -10.40 24.67 11.65
C LEU A 212 -9.72 23.30 11.81
N LEU A 213 -8.48 23.17 11.34
CA LEU A 213 -7.74 21.91 11.30
C LEU A 213 -7.63 21.26 12.68
N TYR A 214 -7.26 22.05 13.70
CA TYR A 214 -7.09 21.55 15.06
C TYR A 214 -8.38 20.91 15.59
N ASP A 215 -9.48 21.66 15.60
CA ASP A 215 -10.74 21.24 16.21
C ASP A 215 -11.38 20.07 15.45
N ILE A 216 -11.37 20.14 14.10
CA ILE A 216 -11.96 19.08 13.27
C ILE A 216 -11.14 17.79 13.37
N LEU A 217 -9.81 17.89 13.33
CA LEU A 217 -8.96 16.71 13.41
C LEU A 217 -9.04 16.07 14.80
N GLN A 218 -8.98 16.86 15.87
CA GLN A 218 -9.10 16.36 17.23
C GLN A 218 -10.45 15.66 17.45
N SER A 219 -11.55 16.28 17.01
CA SER A 219 -12.88 15.68 17.08
C SER A 219 -12.94 14.36 16.30
N TRP A 220 -12.36 14.32 15.09
CA TRP A 220 -12.31 13.10 14.29
C TRP A 220 -11.48 12.00 14.94
N ILE A 221 -10.30 12.32 15.47
CA ILE A 221 -9.44 11.35 16.18
C ILE A 221 -10.20 10.74 17.35
N CYS A 222 -10.81 11.57 18.21
CA CYS A 222 -11.56 11.09 19.38
C CYS A 222 -12.78 10.23 19.01
N ALA A 223 -13.39 10.46 17.85
CA ALA A 223 -14.57 9.72 17.40
C ALA A 223 -14.25 8.43 16.63
N ASN A 224 -13.06 8.33 16.00
CA ASN A 224 -12.76 7.26 15.03
C ASN A 224 -11.55 6.41 15.40
N ILE A 225 -10.68 6.86 16.31
CA ILE A 225 -9.46 6.12 16.68
C ILE A 225 -9.59 5.63 18.12
N ASP A 226 -9.35 4.34 18.33
CA ASP A 226 -9.43 3.74 19.66
C ASP A 226 -8.41 4.38 20.62
N ALA A 227 -8.83 4.60 21.87
CA ALA A 227 -7.99 5.23 22.88
C ALA A 227 -6.66 4.48 23.11
N GLU A 228 -6.67 3.14 22.98
CA GLU A 228 -5.46 2.32 23.08
C GLU A 228 -4.44 2.63 21.98
N ILE A 229 -4.91 2.94 20.76
CA ILE A 229 -4.05 3.31 19.63
C ILE A 229 -3.46 4.69 19.87
N ILE A 230 -4.27 5.67 20.28
CA ILE A 230 -3.84 7.05 20.61
C ILE A 230 -2.75 7.06 21.71
N LYS A 231 -2.86 6.13 22.67
CA LYS A 231 -1.88 5.93 23.74
C LYS A 231 -0.56 5.33 23.27
N THR A 232 -0.44 4.85 22.04
CA THR A 232 0.83 4.35 21.53
C THR A 232 1.73 5.46 20.99
N PRO A 233 3.06 5.35 21.13
CA PRO A 233 4.01 6.22 20.43
C PRO A 233 3.91 6.13 18.91
N LEU A 234 3.43 5.00 18.37
CA LEU A 234 3.22 4.81 16.92
C LEU A 234 2.11 5.73 16.37
N PHE A 235 1.13 6.13 17.19
CA PHE A 235 0.16 7.15 16.80
C PHE A 235 0.84 8.49 16.48
N VAL A 236 1.79 8.91 17.32
CA VAL A 236 2.56 10.15 17.09
C VAL A 236 3.38 10.05 15.81
N GLN A 237 3.98 8.88 15.55
CA GLN A 237 4.67 8.64 14.28
C GLN A 237 3.73 8.82 13.08
N ALA A 238 2.55 8.21 13.12
CA ALA A 238 1.56 8.29 12.05
C ALA A 238 1.04 9.71 11.83
N LEU A 239 0.72 10.43 12.93
CA LEU A 239 0.32 11.83 12.89
C LEU A 239 1.40 12.72 12.27
N THR A 240 2.66 12.51 12.67
CA THR A 240 3.79 13.27 12.13
C THR A 240 3.93 13.06 10.63
N ILE A 241 3.87 11.80 10.17
CA ILE A 241 3.91 11.48 8.74
C ILE A 241 2.77 12.16 7.99
N ALA A 242 1.54 12.10 8.52
CA ALA A 242 0.38 12.74 7.90
C ALA A 242 0.57 14.25 7.73
N ILE A 243 1.01 14.94 8.79
CA ILE A 243 1.28 16.39 8.75
C ILE A 243 2.36 16.70 7.71
N VAL A 244 3.45 15.93 7.67
CA VAL A 244 4.51 16.12 6.68
C VAL A 244 3.98 15.94 5.25
N ILE A 245 3.15 14.92 4.97
CA ILE A 245 2.53 14.75 3.65
C ILE A 245 1.67 15.97 3.28
N VAL A 246 0.85 16.49 4.21
CA VAL A 246 0.06 17.72 3.99
C VAL A 246 0.97 18.89 3.63
N CYS A 247 2.00 19.15 4.44
CA CYS A 247 2.91 20.28 4.25
C CYS A 247 3.65 20.21 2.90
N LEU A 248 4.09 19.01 2.51
CA LEU A 248 4.75 18.79 1.22
C LEU A 248 3.83 19.08 0.03
N LYS A 249 2.57 18.63 0.11
CA LYS A 249 1.61 18.83 -1.00
C LYS A 249 1.08 20.26 -1.10
N LEU A 250 1.12 21.02 -0.01
CA LEU A 250 0.77 22.44 0.00
C LEU A 250 1.91 23.35 -0.47
N ASN A 251 3.08 22.80 -0.84
CA ASN A 251 4.27 23.55 -1.27
C ASN A 251 4.68 24.66 -0.27
N LEU A 252 4.53 24.40 1.04
CA LEU A 252 4.98 25.34 2.06
C LEU A 252 6.50 25.54 1.97
N SER A 253 6.97 26.76 2.21
CA SER A 253 8.40 27.04 2.32
C SER A 253 9.04 26.17 3.40
N TYR A 254 10.29 25.75 3.19
CA TYR A 254 11.04 25.00 4.20
C TYR A 254 11.27 25.82 5.48
N GLU A 255 11.30 27.15 5.37
CA GLU A 255 11.19 28.06 6.52
C GLU A 255 9.75 28.02 7.07
N GLY A 256 9.58 27.55 8.31
CA GLY A 256 8.26 27.42 8.94
C GLY A 256 7.45 26.21 8.45
N PHE A 257 8.13 25.11 8.09
CA PHE A 257 7.51 23.89 7.54
C PHE A 257 6.33 23.37 8.39
N PHE A 258 6.45 23.44 9.71
CA PHE A 258 5.32 23.28 10.63
C PHE A 258 4.84 24.66 11.09
N ASP A 259 3.56 24.96 10.87
CA ASP A 259 2.93 26.14 11.44
C ASP A 259 2.58 25.91 12.93
N SER A 260 2.11 26.95 13.60
CA SER A 260 1.71 26.87 15.01
C SER A 260 0.62 25.83 15.29
N ILE A 261 -0.22 25.50 14.31
CA ILE A 261 -1.32 24.55 14.46
C ILE A 261 -0.79 23.12 14.39
N HIS A 262 0.10 22.85 13.43
CA HIS A 262 0.82 21.58 13.32
C HIS A 262 1.61 21.27 14.60
N LEU A 263 2.36 22.26 15.10
CA LEU A 263 3.11 22.12 16.35
C LEU A 263 2.18 21.86 17.54
N LYS A 264 1.08 22.62 17.66
CA LYS A 264 0.08 22.41 18.72
C LYS A 264 -0.50 21.00 18.71
N LEU A 265 -0.80 20.44 17.52
CA LEU A 265 -1.28 19.06 17.40
C LEU A 265 -0.23 18.05 17.88
N LEU A 266 1.01 18.17 17.41
CA LEU A 266 2.09 17.27 17.80
C LEU A 266 2.37 17.33 19.30
N THR A 267 2.52 18.53 19.88
CA THR A 267 2.74 18.71 21.32
C THR A 267 1.61 18.09 22.13
N CYS A 268 0.34 18.26 21.71
CA CYS A 268 -0.82 17.69 22.39
C CYS A 268 -0.75 16.15 22.47
N TYR A 269 -0.26 15.48 21.42
CA TYR A 269 -0.17 14.02 21.39
C TYR A 269 1.18 13.47 21.87
N ILE A 270 2.24 14.29 21.92
CA ILE A 270 3.51 13.93 22.57
C ILE A 270 3.35 13.98 24.09
N GLN A 271 2.71 15.04 24.61
CA GLN A 271 2.43 15.24 26.03
C GLN A 271 1.04 14.70 26.42
N PHE A 272 0.57 13.67 25.72
CA PHE A 272 -0.82 13.18 25.79
C PHE A 272 -1.18 12.66 27.19
N GLU A 273 -2.00 13.38 27.96
CA GLU A 273 -2.25 13.07 29.38
C GLU A 273 -0.93 13.16 30.21
N SER A 274 -1.00 13.13 31.54
CA SER A 274 0.18 13.22 32.41
C SER A 274 1.04 11.94 32.34
N LEU A 275 1.66 11.67 31.19
CA LEU A 275 2.48 10.49 30.98
C LEU A 275 3.80 10.56 31.75
N PRO A 276 4.35 9.41 32.13
CA PRO A 276 5.73 9.34 32.60
C PRO A 276 6.70 9.91 31.55
N GLU A 277 7.78 10.53 32.02
CA GLU A 277 8.79 11.16 31.17
C GLU A 277 9.38 10.23 30.10
N TYR A 278 9.51 8.93 30.40
CA TYR A 278 10.04 7.95 29.44
C TYR A 278 9.10 7.73 28.24
N GLU A 279 7.77 7.81 28.42
CA GLU A 279 6.81 7.66 27.33
C GLU A 279 6.77 8.91 26.45
N ILE A 280 6.92 10.09 27.06
CA ILE A 280 7.07 11.36 26.32
C ILE A 280 8.30 11.28 25.41
N LYS A 281 9.45 10.84 25.94
CA LYS A 281 10.67 10.64 25.15
C LYS A 281 10.49 9.63 24.03
N GLU A 282 9.77 8.52 24.28
CA GLU A 282 9.48 7.55 23.22
C GLU A 282 8.63 8.16 22.10
N ARG A 283 7.64 9.00 22.44
CA ARG A 283 6.81 9.74 21.49
C ARG A 283 7.62 10.76 20.68
N GLU A 284 8.53 11.50 21.31
CA GLU A 284 9.47 12.40 20.62
C GLU A 284 10.34 11.64 19.62
N VAL A 285 10.90 10.48 20.02
CA VAL A 285 11.66 9.62 19.12
C VAL A 285 10.80 9.15 17.94
N LYS A 286 9.54 8.77 18.19
CA LYS A 286 8.61 8.37 17.13
C LYS A 286 8.22 9.53 16.20
N CYS A 287 8.10 10.75 16.71
CA CYS A 287 7.95 11.97 15.91
C CYS A 287 9.15 12.12 14.96
N MET A 288 10.37 12.06 15.49
CA MET A 288 11.61 12.16 14.70
C MET A 288 11.72 11.06 13.64
N LEU A 289 11.34 9.82 13.95
CA LEU A 289 11.31 8.73 12.98
C LEU A 289 10.29 8.98 11.86
N GLY A 290 9.14 9.59 12.16
CA GLY A 290 8.16 9.98 11.14
C GLY A 290 8.73 10.98 10.13
N ILE A 291 9.44 12.00 10.62
CA ILE A 291 10.16 12.96 9.78
C ILE A 291 11.23 12.27 8.93
N GLN A 292 12.02 11.36 9.52
CA GLN A 292 13.07 10.63 8.79
C GLN A 292 12.52 9.76 7.65
N ILE A 293 11.41 9.05 7.89
CA ILE A 293 10.73 8.25 6.85
C ILE A 293 10.33 9.16 5.69
N MET A 294 9.69 10.29 5.99
CA MET A 294 9.24 11.21 4.94
C MET A 294 10.37 11.93 4.23
N SER A 295 11.43 12.31 4.94
CA SER A 295 12.65 12.86 4.33
C SER A 295 13.27 11.85 3.34
N ALA A 296 13.26 10.56 3.66
CA ALA A 296 13.72 9.52 2.74
C ALA A 296 12.80 9.34 1.51
N THR A 297 11.49 9.59 1.63
CA THR A 297 10.56 9.54 0.47
C THR A 297 10.86 10.63 -0.56
N LEU A 298 11.35 11.78 -0.09
CA LEU A 298 11.74 12.91 -0.90
C LEU A 298 13.15 12.66 -1.45
N LYS A 299 13.26 11.96 -2.58
CA LYS A 299 14.54 11.85 -3.30
C LYS A 299 15.11 13.26 -3.58
N HIS A 300 16.02 13.70 -2.70
CA HIS A 300 16.83 14.92 -2.76
C HIS A 300 16.34 16.04 -3.70
N PRO A 301 15.65 17.09 -3.20
CA PRO A 301 16.22 18.41 -3.39
C PRO A 301 17.50 18.47 -2.55
N ARG A 302 18.60 18.99 -3.11
CA ARG A 302 19.91 19.11 -2.44
C ARG A 302 19.88 19.93 -1.13
N ASP A 303 18.72 20.45 -0.75
CA ASP A 303 18.49 21.31 0.40
C ASP A 303 17.64 20.66 1.51
N CYS A 304 17.23 19.39 1.38
CA CYS A 304 16.39 18.68 2.38
C CYS A 304 17.22 17.82 3.34
N SER A 305 18.35 18.33 3.83
CA SER A 305 19.01 17.73 4.99
C SER A 305 18.19 18.04 6.24
N ILE A 306 18.20 17.17 7.25
CA ILE A 306 17.59 17.41 8.57
C ILE A 306 17.97 18.79 9.14
N SER A 307 19.07 19.39 8.68
CA SER A 307 19.51 20.75 9.01
C SER A 307 18.70 21.91 8.40
N SER A 308 17.84 21.69 7.40
CA SER A 308 16.99 22.74 6.81
C SER A 308 15.57 22.72 7.37
N MET A 309 15.13 21.60 7.94
CA MET A 309 13.95 21.55 8.80
C MET A 309 14.36 22.00 10.21
N ASN A 310 14.35 23.31 10.46
CA ASN A 310 14.46 23.87 11.81
C ASN A 310 13.24 23.43 12.63
N ILE A 311 13.28 22.22 13.16
CA ILE A 311 12.27 21.64 14.04
C ILE A 311 12.78 21.87 15.46
N GLU A 312 12.46 23.03 16.03
CA GLU A 312 12.49 23.22 17.48
C GLU A 312 11.16 22.69 18.03
N LEU A 313 11.20 21.49 18.62
CA LEU A 313 10.09 20.90 19.38
C LEU A 313 10.07 21.45 20.81
#